data_AF-A0A432LD70-F1
#
_entry.id   AF-A0A432LD70-F1
#
_cell.length_a   1.000
_cell.length_b   1.000
_cell.length_c   1.000
_cell.angle_alpha   90.00
_cell.angle_beta   90.00
_cell.angle_gamma   90.00
#
_symmetry.space_group_name_H-M   'P 1'
#
loop_
_entity.id
_entity.type
_entity.pdbx_description
1 polymer ?
#
loop_
_entity_poly.entity_id
_entity_poly.type
_entity_poly.pdbx_seq_one_letter_code
_entity_poly.pdbx_strand_id
1 'polypeptide(L)'
;MDNTQKLLQISAKLFQHLTEYPKEEARENYIDALNSMLDERGLIINGLLIEGFKVDTDNRAHITLIELDKGIRERLELFMDSVKQDMKNLQTIKKNEKQYFNPYSDVRVMDGMYFDKKK
;
A
#
# COMPACT_ATOMS: atom_id res chain seq x y z
N MET A 1 24.75 -2.39 20.71
CA MET A 1 24.14 -3.40 19.83
C MET A 1 24.71 -3.24 18.45
N ASP A 2 25.15 -4.34 17.85
CA ASP A 2 25.66 -4.41 16.48
C ASP A 2 24.59 -4.00 15.46
N ASN A 3 24.96 -3.27 14.40
CA ASN A 3 24.02 -2.78 13.38
C ASN A 3 23.36 -3.94 12.62
N THR A 4 24.07 -5.06 12.44
CA THR A 4 23.50 -6.28 11.83
C THR A 4 22.38 -6.87 12.71
N GLN A 5 22.58 -6.88 14.03
CA GLN A 5 21.56 -7.34 14.98
C GLN A 5 20.36 -6.40 15.01
N LYS A 6 20.57 -5.09 14.98
CA LYS A 6 19.47 -4.10 14.88
C LYS A 6 18.67 -4.30 13.59
N LEU A 7 19.37 -4.50 12.47
CA LEU A 7 18.73 -4.77 11.18
C LEU A 7 17.88 -6.04 11.23
N LEU A 8 18.39 -7.10 11.86
CA LEU A 8 17.65 -8.35 12.03
C LEU A 8 16.38 -8.14 12.87
N GLN A 9 16.48 -7.40 13.97
CA GLN A 9 15.35 -7.11 14.86
C GLN A 9 14.27 -6.30 14.15
N ILE A 10 14.64 -5.19 13.47
CA ILE A 10 13.65 -4.36 12.77
C ILE A 10 13.04 -5.11 11.58
N SER A 11 13.82 -5.91 10.85
CA SER A 11 13.32 -6.76 9.77
C SER A 11 12.33 -7.81 10.28
N ALA A 12 12.60 -8.47 11.40
CA ALA A 12 11.67 -9.43 11.99
C ALA A 12 10.37 -8.76 12.44
N LYS A 13 10.46 -7.59 13.09
CA LYS A 13 9.29 -6.80 13.50
C LYS A 13 8.45 -6.35 12.31
N LEU A 14 9.10 -5.85 11.26
CA LEU A 14 8.45 -5.43 10.02
C LEU A 14 7.75 -6.60 9.32
N PHE A 15 8.41 -7.76 9.24
CA PHE A 15 7.81 -8.96 8.66
C PHE A 15 6.58 -9.43 9.45
N GLN A 16 6.64 -9.38 10.78
CA GLN A 16 5.51 -9.68 11.65
C GLN A 16 4.37 -8.68 11.44
N HIS A 17 4.66 -7.38 11.42
CA HIS A 17 3.67 -6.33 11.16
C HIS A 17 2.93 -6.58 9.84
N LEU A 18 3.67 -6.92 8.78
CA LEU A 18 3.14 -7.28 7.45
C LEU A 18 2.40 -8.63 7.38
N THR A 19 2.34 -9.39 8.49
CA THR A 19 1.58 -10.65 8.54
C THR A 19 0.12 -10.42 8.89
N GLU A 20 -0.19 -9.35 9.63
CA GLU A 20 -1.53 -9.05 10.11
C GLU A 20 -2.15 -7.93 9.27
N TYR A 21 -3.19 -8.24 8.50
CA TYR A 21 -3.93 -7.21 7.77
C TYR A 21 -4.75 -6.35 8.75
N PRO A 22 -4.64 -5.01 8.73
CA PRO A 22 -5.38 -4.15 9.62
C PRO A 22 -6.87 -4.13 9.25
N LYS A 23 -7.73 -3.97 10.27
CA LYS A 23 -9.12 -3.56 10.07
C LYS A 23 -9.17 -2.13 9.51
N GLU A 24 -10.25 -1.76 8.82
CA GLU A 24 -10.39 -0.43 8.19
C GLU A 24 -10.10 0.73 9.16
N GLU A 25 -10.66 0.68 10.38
CA GLU A 25 -10.48 1.72 11.40
C GLU A 25 -9.04 1.89 11.89
N ALA A 26 -8.21 0.84 11.77
CA ALA A 26 -6.82 0.83 12.21
C ALA A 26 -5.82 1.02 11.05
N ARG A 27 -6.32 1.21 9.82
CA ARG A 27 -5.49 1.19 8.61
C ARG A 27 -4.48 2.34 8.55
N GLU A 28 -4.87 3.54 8.96
CA GLU A 28 -3.99 4.70 8.99
C GLU A 28 -2.81 4.48 9.95
N ASN A 29 -3.11 4.16 11.21
CA ASN A 29 -2.11 3.83 12.23
C ASN A 29 -1.19 2.67 11.79
N TYR A 30 -1.74 1.67 11.10
CA TYR A 30 -0.97 0.55 10.57
C TYR A 30 0.04 1.00 9.49
N ILE A 31 -0.37 1.89 8.58
CA ILE A 31 0.49 2.44 7.53
C ILE A 31 1.57 3.34 8.14
N ASP A 32 1.24 4.15 9.13
CA ASP A 32 2.22 5.01 9.81
C ASP A 32 3.29 4.20 10.54
N ALA A 33 2.87 3.14 11.23
CA ALA A 33 3.79 2.20 11.87
C ALA A 33 4.67 1.49 10.83
N LEU A 34 4.08 1.06 9.70
CA LEU A 34 4.80 0.44 8.59
C LEU A 34 5.87 1.36 8.02
N ASN A 35 5.52 2.61 7.72
CA ASN A 35 6.45 3.62 7.20
C ASN A 35 7.58 3.90 8.18
N SER A 36 7.26 4.07 9.46
CA SER A 36 8.26 4.30 10.51
C SER A 36 9.27 3.15 10.60
N MET A 37 8.81 1.90 10.50
CA MET A 37 9.72 0.73 10.49
C MET A 37 10.58 0.65 9.23
N LEU A 38 10.04 1.05 8.06
CA LEU A 38 10.79 1.10 6.81
C LEU A 38 11.89 2.18 6.85
N ASP A 39 11.59 3.35 7.40
CA ASP A 39 12.54 4.45 7.57
C ASP A 39 13.67 4.05 8.53
N GLU A 40 13.32 3.50 9.71
CA GLU A 40 14.30 3.00 10.68
C GLU A 40 15.22 1.95 10.06
N ARG A 41 14.63 1.00 9.32
CA ARG A 41 15.38 -0.03 8.60
C ARG A 41 16.31 0.57 7.56
N GLY A 42 15.85 1.56 6.79
CA GLY A 42 16.64 2.25 5.77
C GLY A 42 17.86 2.96 6.36
N LEU A 43 17.70 3.63 7.50
CA LEU A 43 18.82 4.27 8.21
C LEU A 43 19.90 3.28 8.64
N ILE A 44 19.49 2.12 9.16
CA ILE A 44 20.42 1.07 9.58
C ILE A 44 21.18 0.48 8.38
N ILE A 45 20.47 0.21 7.28
CA ILE A 45 21.10 -0.27 6.03
C ILE A 45 22.12 0.74 5.50
N ASN A 46 21.78 2.02 5.49
CA ASN A 46 22.70 3.07 5.05
C ASN A 46 23.96 3.13 5.93
N GLY A 47 23.81 2.97 7.25
CA GLY A 47 24.95 2.86 8.16
C GLY A 47 25.86 1.67 7.83
N LEU A 48 25.27 0.49 7.64
CA LEU A 48 26.01 -0.73 7.27
C LEU A 48 26.74 -0.58 5.93
N LEU A 49 26.13 0.07 4.94
CA LEU A 49 26.77 0.33 3.64
C LEU A 49 28.00 1.23 3.79
N ILE A 50 27.93 2.27 4.62
CA ILE A 50 29.05 3.17 4.92
C ILE A 50 30.19 2.41 5.65
N GLU A 51 29.83 1.49 6.53
CA GLU A 51 30.77 0.62 7.25
C GLU A 51 31.42 -0.45 6.35
N GLY A 52 31.03 -0.52 5.07
CA GLY A 52 31.56 -1.50 4.12
C GLY A 52 31.06 -2.92 4.36
N PHE A 53 29.85 -3.06 4.92
CA PHE A 53 29.23 -4.35 5.21
C PHE A 53 29.22 -5.24 3.97
N LYS A 54 29.66 -6.48 4.14
CA LYS A 54 29.59 -7.52 3.13
C LYS A 54 28.77 -8.68 3.65
N VAL A 55 27.87 -9.15 2.81
CA VAL A 55 27.09 -10.35 3.08
C VAL A 55 28.04 -11.55 3.11
N ASP A 56 28.16 -12.14 4.29
CA ASP A 56 28.76 -13.45 4.51
C ASP A 56 27.67 -14.55 4.45
N THR A 57 27.77 -15.45 3.48
CA THR A 57 26.79 -16.54 3.27
C THR A 57 26.95 -17.71 4.23
N ASP A 58 28.06 -17.79 4.98
CA ASP A 58 28.24 -18.81 6.01
C ASP A 58 27.67 -18.34 7.36
N ASN A 59 27.39 -17.05 7.48
CA ASN A 59 26.78 -16.46 8.66
C ASN A 59 25.25 -16.63 8.66
N ARG A 60 24.73 -17.40 9.63
CA ARG A 60 23.30 -17.64 9.81
C ARG A 60 22.46 -16.36 9.94
N ALA A 61 22.98 -15.31 10.57
CA ALA A 61 22.25 -14.06 10.70
C ALA A 61 22.04 -13.37 9.34
N HIS A 62 23.03 -13.44 8.46
CA HIS A 62 22.93 -12.87 7.12
C HIS A 62 22.00 -13.67 6.22
N ILE A 63 22.05 -15.01 6.29
CA ILE A 63 21.08 -15.87 5.61
C ILE A 63 19.65 -15.47 6.04
N THR A 64 19.43 -15.34 7.35
CA THR A 64 18.12 -14.95 7.90
C THR A 64 17.70 -13.56 7.40
N LEU A 65 18.64 -12.60 7.29
CA LEU A 65 18.36 -11.27 6.73
C LEU A 65 17.91 -11.34 5.27
N ILE A 66 18.53 -12.19 4.45
CA ILE A 66 18.15 -12.39 3.05
C ILE A 66 16.73 -12.98 2.96
N GLU A 67 16.42 -13.99 3.77
CA GLU A 67 15.10 -14.61 3.82
C GLU A 67 14.02 -13.62 4.26
N LEU A 68 14.29 -12.84 5.32
CA LEU A 68 13.39 -11.80 5.80
C LEU A 68 13.18 -10.71 4.75
N ASP A 69 14.25 -10.24 4.09
CA ASP A 69 14.13 -9.20 3.05
C ASP A 69 13.25 -9.67 1.88
N LYS A 70 13.45 -10.93 1.42
CA LYS A 70 12.59 -11.54 0.40
C LYS A 70 11.13 -11.56 0.84
N GLY A 71 10.85 -12.09 2.03
CA GLY A 71 9.50 -12.20 2.55
C GLY A 71 8.83 -10.84 2.80
N ILE A 72 9.59 -9.83 3.22
CA ILE A 72 9.10 -8.44 3.37
C ILE A 72 8.68 -7.88 2.01
N ARG A 73 9.50 -8.04 0.96
CA ARG A 73 9.19 -7.54 -0.39
C ARG A 73 7.91 -8.15 -0.94
N GLU A 74 7.79 -9.48 -0.87
CA GLU A 74 6.60 -10.20 -1.34
C GLU A 74 5.33 -9.70 -0.62
N ARG A 75 5.39 -9.48 0.70
CA ARG A 75 4.25 -8.98 1.47
C ARG A 75 3.93 -7.52 1.15
N LEU A 76 4.94 -6.68 0.94
CA LEU A 76 4.73 -5.28 0.55
C LEU A 76 4.07 -5.17 -0.83
N GLU A 77 4.44 -6.04 -1.77
CA GLU A 77 3.79 -6.12 -3.08
C GLU A 77 2.30 -6.48 -2.94
N LEU A 78 1.98 -7.53 -2.18
CA LEU A 78 0.60 -7.92 -1.90
C LEU A 78 -0.19 -6.79 -1.20
N PHE A 79 0.43 -6.14 -0.21
CA PHE A 79 -0.17 -5.02 0.49
C PHE A 79 -0.48 -3.86 -0.46
N MET A 80 0.50 -3.46 -1.27
CA MET A 80 0.33 -2.40 -2.26
C MET A 80 -0.76 -2.73 -3.29
N ASP A 81 -0.84 -3.99 -3.73
CA ASP A 81 -1.89 -4.41 -4.65
C ASP A 81 -3.28 -4.38 -4.02
N SER A 82 -3.41 -4.74 -2.74
CA SER A 82 -4.69 -4.57 -2.02
C SER A 82 -5.10 -3.10 -1.93
N VAL A 83 -4.16 -2.19 -1.64
CA VAL A 83 -4.43 -0.75 -1.60
C VAL A 83 -4.89 -0.23 -2.97
N LYS A 84 -4.24 -0.66 -4.07
CA LYS A 84 -4.67 -0.30 -5.43
C LYS A 84 -6.07 -0.80 -5.76
N GLN A 85 -6.43 -2.00 -5.33
CA GLN A 85 -7.79 -2.54 -5.55
C GLN A 85 -8.83 -1.74 -4.79
N ASP A 86 -8.55 -1.37 -3.55
CA ASP A 86 -9.44 -0.52 -2.76
C ASP A 86 -9.66 0.84 -3.42
N MET A 87 -8.61 1.45 -3.98
CA MET A 87 -8.74 2.70 -4.74
C MET A 87 -9.64 2.55 -5.98
N LYS A 88 -9.50 1.44 -6.72
CA LYS A 88 -10.36 1.15 -7.89
C LYS A 88 -11.82 0.93 -7.49
N ASN A 89 -12.05 0.23 -6.37
CA ASN A 89 -13.38 -0.01 -5.84
C ASN A 89 -14.05 1.30 -5.44
N LEU A 90 -13.33 2.19 -4.73
CA LEU A 90 -13.82 3.52 -4.36
C LEU A 90 -14.18 4.39 -5.59
N GLN A 91 -13.37 4.34 -6.65
CA GLN A 91 -13.67 5.04 -7.90
C GLN A 91 -14.92 4.49 -8.59
N THR A 92 -15.09 3.16 -8.59
CA THR A 92 -16.24 2.48 -9.19
C THR A 92 -17.53 2.82 -8.44
N ILE A 93 -17.50 2.79 -7.10
CA ILE A 93 -18.65 3.18 -6.26
C ILE A 93 -19.05 4.63 -6.55
N LYS A 94 -18.09 5.57 -6.56
CA LYS A 94 -18.38 6.99 -6.91
C LYS A 94 -18.99 7.18 -8.29
N LYS A 95 -18.57 6.37 -9.28
CA LYS A 95 -19.14 6.40 -10.64
C LYS A 95 -20.58 5.89 -10.64
N ASN A 96 -20.83 4.76 -9.96
CA ASN A 96 -22.15 4.15 -9.89
C ASN A 96 -23.13 5.04 -9.11
N GLU A 97 -22.73 5.62 -7.97
CA GLU A 97 -23.57 6.54 -7.19
C GLU A 97 -24.03 7.76 -8.02
N LYS A 98 -23.13 8.34 -8.82
CA LYS A 98 -23.50 9.44 -9.74
C LYS A 98 -24.50 9.01 -10.82
N GLN A 99 -24.38 7.77 -11.32
CA GLN A 99 -25.31 7.21 -12.31
C GLN A 99 -26.70 6.93 -11.70
N TYR A 100 -26.77 6.51 -10.43
CA TYR A 100 -28.04 6.29 -9.72
C TYR A 100 -28.71 7.59 -9.27
N PHE A 101 -27.96 8.66 -8.98
CA PHE A 101 -28.54 9.94 -8.56
C PHE A 101 -29.03 10.79 -9.74
N ASN A 102 -28.57 10.51 -10.98
CA ASN A 102 -29.01 11.24 -12.17
C ASN A 102 -29.47 10.30 -13.31
N PRO A 103 -30.56 9.53 -13.12
CA PRO A 103 -31.09 8.64 -14.16
C PRO A 103 -31.61 9.38 -15.41
N TYR A 104 -31.62 10.73 -15.39
CA TYR A 104 -32.09 11.59 -16.47
C TYR A 104 -31.00 12.51 -17.04
N SER A 105 -29.72 12.41 -16.66
CA SER A 105 -28.65 13.25 -17.25
C SER A 105 -28.48 13.05 -18.74
N ASP A 106 -28.77 11.85 -19.24
CA ASP A 106 -28.69 11.52 -20.67
C ASP A 106 -29.97 11.91 -21.42
N VAL A 107 -31.02 12.35 -20.73
CA VAL A 107 -32.16 13.01 -21.37
C VAL A 107 -31.72 14.43 -21.70
N ARG A 108 -31.02 14.57 -22.83
CA ARG A 108 -30.90 15.86 -23.50
C ARG A 108 -32.33 16.38 -23.68
N VAL A 109 -32.62 17.46 -22.97
CA VAL A 109 -33.82 18.27 -23.19
C VAL A 109 -33.75 18.76 -24.63
N MET A 110 -34.35 18.01 -25.56
CA MET A 110 -34.75 18.55 -26.85
C MET A 110 -35.82 19.56 -26.51
N ASP A 111 -35.40 20.82 -26.54
CA ASP A 111 -36.20 21.99 -26.22
C ASP A 111 -37.62 21.81 -26.79
N GLY A 112 -38.60 21.87 -25.90
CA GLY A 112 -40.00 21.55 -26.18
C GLY A 112 -40.61 22.54 -27.15
N MET A 113 -40.33 22.39 -28.44
CA MET A 113 -40.96 23.19 -29.48
C MET A 113 -42.34 22.59 -29.78
N TYR A 114 -43.35 23.02 -29.00
CA TYR A 114 -44.75 22.86 -29.36
C TYR A 114 -44.99 23.59 -30.69
N PHE A 115 -45.11 22.82 -31.77
CA PHE A 115 -45.66 23.32 -33.03
C PHE A 115 -47.18 23.44 -32.91
N ASP A 116 -47.63 24.54 -32.32
CA ASP A 116 -48.96 25.07 -32.61
C ASP A 116 -48.78 26.31 -33.50
N LYS A 117 -49.02 26.14 -34.81
CA LYS A 117 -49.96 26.97 -35.59
C LYS A 117 -49.93 26.70 -37.11
N LYS A 118 -51.14 26.33 -37.58
CA LYS A 118 -51.83 26.67 -38.84
C LYS A 118 -51.45 25.98 -40.16
N LYS A 119 -52.40 25.20 -40.68
CA LYS A 119 -53.39 25.70 -41.65
C LYS A 119 -54.73 24.99 -41.48
#